data_AF-A0A2M8X3R1-F1
#
_entry.id   AF-A0A2M8X3R1-F1
#
_cell.length_a   1.000
_cell.length_b   1.000
_cell.length_c   1.000
_cell.angle_alpha   90.00
_cell.angle_beta   90.00
_cell.angle_gamma   90.00
#
_symmetry.space_group_name_H-M   'P 1'
#
loop_
_entity.id
_entity.type
_entity.pdbx_description
1 polymer ?
#
loop_
_entity_poly.entity_id
_entity_poly.type
_entity_poly.pdbx_seq_one_letter_code
_entity_poly.pdbx_strand_id
1 'polypeptide(L)'
;MHAAATIWLWVLAAPVVQAAGFGPPEGTLPIHPLPVTVPAGALSPLWYASLFREEPSTGATPTYYLGAGVVGSRLPIPDSPGATAWQVVTTADCVRLEPVPTALLHTPAVQAVLVQKNPLPMECAAAFEGSCTSRDGKLRITTAFDGRRRAARVGGGFFGTEGTIDTTFYTGVRTLSIEHLPSRLVLRMQERLNNANGYSAPQTAIRYLPELQRLLLLGASEARGMPLTHCVALPPG
;
A
#
# COMPACT_ATOMS: atom_id res chain seq x y z
N MET A 1 -26.05 20.14 -57.12
CA MET A 1 -24.58 20.00 -57.02
C MET A 1 -24.21 20.09 -55.56
N HIS A 2 -23.91 18.95 -54.94
CA HIS A 2 -23.53 18.83 -53.53
C HIS A 2 -22.01 19.00 -53.37
N ALA A 3 -21.58 19.77 -52.38
CA ALA A 3 -20.23 19.72 -51.86
C ALA A 3 -20.31 19.47 -50.35
N ALA A 4 -20.15 18.21 -49.95
CA ALA A 4 -20.02 17.80 -48.56
C ALA A 4 -18.55 17.98 -48.16
N ALA A 5 -18.28 18.90 -47.23
CA ALA A 5 -16.95 19.08 -46.65
C ALA A 5 -16.73 18.00 -45.58
N THR A 6 -15.90 17.01 -45.89
CA THR A 6 -15.48 15.97 -44.95
C THR A 6 -14.43 16.53 -43.99
N ILE A 7 -14.84 16.85 -42.76
CA ILE A 7 -13.93 17.22 -41.68
C ILE A 7 -13.38 15.92 -41.08
N TRP A 8 -12.11 15.64 -41.37
CA TRP A 8 -11.37 14.56 -40.72
C TRP A 8 -10.99 14.97 -39.29
N LEU A 9 -11.74 14.48 -38.30
CA LEU A 9 -11.33 14.53 -36.91
C LEU A 9 -10.21 13.51 -36.67
N TRP A 10 -8.97 14.02 -36.57
CA TRP A 10 -7.87 13.26 -35.98
C TRP A 10 -8.13 13.16 -34.48
N VAL A 11 -8.71 12.04 -34.04
CA VAL A 11 -8.71 11.66 -32.63
C VAL A 11 -7.28 11.26 -32.28
N LEU A 12 -6.50 12.21 -31.77
CA LEU A 12 -5.25 11.93 -31.07
C LEU A 12 -5.61 11.20 -29.77
N ALA A 13 -5.75 9.88 -29.87
CA ALA A 13 -5.75 9.00 -28.69
C ALA A 13 -4.36 9.11 -28.05
N ALA A 14 -4.22 10.00 -27.06
CA ALA A 14 -3.07 9.99 -26.20
C ALA A 14 -3.01 8.61 -25.53
N PRO A 15 -1.88 7.86 -25.59
CA PRO A 15 -1.75 6.65 -24.83
C PRO A 15 -1.84 7.05 -23.35
N VAL A 16 -2.89 6.61 -22.68
CA VAL A 16 -2.99 6.65 -21.23
C VAL A 16 -1.99 5.63 -20.72
N VAL A 17 -0.72 6.03 -20.62
CA VAL A 17 0.25 5.27 -19.82
C VAL A 17 -0.16 5.55 -18.38
N GLN A 18 -1.04 4.70 -17.84
CA GLN A 18 -1.27 4.61 -16.41
C GLN A 18 0.08 4.52 -15.71
N ALA A 19 0.23 5.23 -14.59
CA ALA A 19 1.38 5.01 -13.72
C ALA A 19 1.43 3.52 -13.41
N ALA A 20 2.43 2.83 -13.97
CA ALA A 20 2.78 1.49 -13.54
C ALA A 20 3.34 1.71 -12.14
N GLY A 21 2.67 1.18 -11.11
CA GLY A 21 3.01 1.46 -9.72
C GLY A 21 4.48 1.19 -9.41
N PHE A 22 4.89 1.44 -8.17
CA PHE A 22 6.26 1.17 -7.73
C PHE A 22 6.73 -0.23 -8.16
N GLY A 23 7.85 -0.30 -8.88
CA GLY A 23 8.42 -1.57 -9.33
C GLY A 23 8.94 -2.43 -8.18
N PRO A 24 9.58 -3.57 -8.50
CA PRO A 24 10.16 -4.46 -7.51
C PRO A 24 11.11 -3.73 -6.56
N PRO A 25 11.09 -4.10 -5.27
CA PRO A 25 11.98 -3.52 -4.27
C PRO A 25 13.43 -3.99 -4.45
N GLU A 26 14.36 -3.06 -4.25
CA GLU A 26 15.81 -3.27 -4.29
C GLU A 26 16.47 -2.66 -3.05
N GLY A 27 17.64 -3.14 -2.66
CA GLY A 27 18.42 -2.55 -1.57
C GLY A 27 19.11 -3.57 -0.68
N THR A 28 19.37 -3.16 0.55
CA THR A 28 20.16 -3.94 1.53
C THR A 28 19.33 -4.53 2.66
N LEU A 29 18.05 -4.15 2.78
CA LEU A 29 17.13 -4.80 3.71
C LEU A 29 16.77 -6.22 3.22
N PRO A 30 16.86 -7.26 4.06
CA PRO A 30 16.44 -8.61 3.71
C PRO A 30 14.97 -8.65 3.34
N ILE A 31 14.66 -9.13 2.14
CA ILE A 31 13.32 -9.22 1.61
C ILE A 31 13.00 -10.62 1.12
N HIS A 32 11.79 -11.07 1.45
CA HIS A 32 11.31 -12.41 1.15
C HIS A 32 9.93 -12.33 0.49
N PRO A 33 9.61 -13.22 -0.47
CA PRO A 33 8.25 -13.35 -0.98
C PRO A 33 7.27 -13.65 0.15
N LEU A 34 6.10 -13.01 0.13
CA LEU A 34 5.02 -13.29 1.07
C LEU A 34 3.86 -13.93 0.31
N PRO A 35 3.81 -15.26 0.17
CA PRO A 35 2.72 -15.92 -0.54
C PRO A 35 1.39 -15.67 0.19
N VAL A 36 0.36 -15.31 -0.58
CA VAL A 36 -1.00 -15.10 -0.06
C VAL A 36 -1.94 -15.99 -0.86
N THR A 37 -2.66 -16.86 -0.16
CA THR A 37 -3.73 -17.65 -0.75
C THR A 37 -5.05 -16.93 -0.51
N VAL A 38 -5.73 -16.54 -1.59
CA VAL A 38 -7.05 -15.90 -1.54
C VAL A 38 -8.06 -16.84 -2.21
N PRO A 39 -9.06 -17.35 -1.47
CA PRO A 39 -10.12 -18.17 -2.05
C PRO A 39 -10.89 -17.43 -3.15
N ALA A 40 -11.51 -18.18 -4.07
CA ALA A 40 -12.37 -17.57 -5.08
C ALA A 40 -13.55 -16.83 -4.43
N GLY A 41 -13.81 -15.59 -4.88
CA GLY A 41 -14.87 -14.73 -4.32
C GLY A 41 -14.53 -14.07 -3.00
N ALA A 42 -13.33 -14.29 -2.45
CA ALA A 42 -12.87 -13.62 -1.25
C ALA A 42 -12.18 -12.28 -1.56
N LEU A 43 -12.24 -11.37 -0.59
CA LEU A 43 -11.45 -10.16 -0.59
C LEU A 43 -9.98 -10.50 -0.36
N SER A 44 -9.10 -9.71 -0.99
CA SER A 44 -7.66 -9.86 -0.91
C SER A 44 -7.08 -8.90 0.13
N PRO A 45 -6.01 -9.26 0.86
CA PRO A 45 -5.39 -8.34 1.80
C PRO A 45 -4.53 -7.27 1.09
N LEU A 46 -4.40 -7.36 -0.24
CA LEU A 46 -3.68 -6.40 -1.05
C LEU A 46 -4.38 -5.03 -0.94
N TRP A 47 -3.60 -3.96 -0.73
CA TRP A 47 -4.01 -2.55 -0.69
C TRP A 47 -4.90 -2.10 0.47
N TYR A 48 -5.75 -2.98 1.05
CA TYR A 48 -6.79 -2.55 2.00
C TYR A 48 -7.07 -3.52 3.17
N ALA A 49 -6.05 -4.21 3.68
CA ALA A 49 -6.19 -5.02 4.90
C ALA A 49 -6.13 -4.18 6.18
N SER A 50 -7.11 -4.31 7.06
CA SER A 50 -7.03 -3.80 8.44
C SER A 50 -6.05 -4.66 9.25
N LEU A 51 -5.25 -4.01 10.10
CA LEU A 51 -4.36 -4.70 11.04
C LEU A 51 -5.10 -4.92 12.36
N PHE A 52 -5.02 -6.13 12.90
CA PHE A 52 -5.53 -6.49 14.21
C PHE A 52 -4.39 -7.05 15.05
N ARG A 53 -4.53 -6.91 16.37
CA ARG A 53 -3.55 -7.34 17.35
C ARG A 53 -4.25 -7.99 18.53
N GLU A 54 -3.70 -9.11 18.96
CA GLU A 54 -4.06 -9.77 20.21
C GLU A 54 -2.88 -9.64 21.17
N GLU A 55 -3.14 -9.05 22.33
CA GLU A 55 -2.13 -8.94 23.38
C GLU A 55 -2.06 -10.27 24.14
N PRO A 56 -0.86 -10.78 24.42
CA PRO A 56 -0.71 -12.00 25.18
C PRO A 56 -1.01 -11.75 26.65
N SER A 57 -1.53 -12.77 27.33
CA SER A 57 -1.80 -12.73 28.77
C SER A 57 -0.51 -12.71 29.62
N THR A 58 0.62 -13.17 29.09
CA THR A 58 1.89 -13.33 29.85
C THR A 58 3.13 -13.07 29.00
N GLY A 59 3.60 -11.81 28.92
CA GLY A 59 4.97 -11.44 28.50
C GLY A 59 5.47 -11.91 27.12
N ALA A 60 4.65 -12.62 26.36
CA ALA A 60 4.97 -13.12 25.03
C ALA A 60 4.88 -11.99 23.99
N THR A 61 5.29 -12.29 22.76
CA THR A 61 5.13 -11.38 21.62
C THR A 61 3.64 -11.33 21.22
N PRO A 62 3.09 -10.17 20.87
CA PRO A 62 1.72 -10.07 20.38
C PRO A 62 1.50 -10.86 19.09
N THR A 63 0.28 -11.37 18.92
CA THR A 63 -0.16 -11.99 17.68
C THR A 63 -0.79 -10.94 16.79
N TYR A 64 -0.39 -10.89 15.51
CA TYR A 64 -0.97 -9.99 14.52
C TYR A 64 -1.87 -10.75 13.55
N TYR A 65 -2.93 -10.07 13.12
CA TYR A 65 -3.82 -10.56 12.08
C TYR A 65 -4.07 -9.48 11.04
N LEU A 66 -4.35 -9.91 9.82
CA LEU A 66 -4.81 -9.06 8.72
C LEU A 66 -6.26 -9.43 8.40
N GLY A 67 -7.13 -8.44 8.25
CA GLY A 67 -8.52 -8.65 7.82
C GLY A 67 -8.85 -7.81 6.59
N ALA A 68 -9.33 -8.45 5.54
CA ALA A 68 -9.84 -7.77 4.34
C ALA A 68 -11.37 -7.73 4.40
N GLY A 69 -11.96 -6.52 4.42
CA GLY A 69 -13.41 -6.34 4.57
C GLY A 69 -13.98 -6.70 5.96
N VAL A 70 -13.11 -6.96 6.94
CA VAL A 70 -13.49 -7.26 8.32
C VAL A 70 -13.55 -5.97 9.13
N VAL A 71 -14.67 -5.71 9.81
CA VAL A 71 -14.86 -4.53 10.65
C VAL A 71 -14.34 -4.76 12.08
N GLY A 72 -14.36 -6.03 12.52
CA GLY A 72 -14.01 -6.44 13.88
C GLY A 72 -15.05 -6.03 14.92
N SER A 73 -14.71 -6.19 16.20
CA SER A 73 -15.66 -6.08 17.32
C SER A 73 -16.14 -4.67 17.68
N ARG A 74 -15.72 -3.62 16.96
CA ARG A 74 -15.89 -2.22 17.42
C ARG A 74 -17.29 -1.66 17.20
N LEU A 75 -18.00 -2.12 16.17
CA LEU A 75 -19.32 -1.62 15.79
C LEU A 75 -20.21 -2.80 15.35
N PRO A 76 -21.54 -2.73 15.51
CA PRO A 76 -22.48 -3.74 15.01
C PRO A 76 -22.66 -3.63 13.49
N ILE A 77 -21.57 -3.45 12.76
CA ILE A 77 -21.54 -3.38 11.30
C ILE A 77 -21.12 -4.76 10.82
N PRO A 78 -21.90 -5.40 9.94
CA PRO A 78 -21.52 -6.69 9.39
C PRO A 78 -20.26 -6.55 8.53
N ASP A 79 -19.46 -7.61 8.50
CA ASP A 79 -18.34 -7.71 7.58
C ASP A 79 -18.81 -7.59 6.12
N SER A 80 -17.91 -7.14 5.26
CA SER A 80 -18.18 -7.05 3.82
C SER A 80 -18.38 -8.45 3.21
N PRO A 81 -19.20 -8.60 2.16
CA PRO A 81 -19.26 -9.84 1.40
C PRO A 81 -17.86 -10.29 0.96
N GLY A 82 -17.54 -11.58 1.18
CA GLY A 82 -16.22 -12.14 0.87
C GLY A 82 -15.12 -11.80 1.87
N ALA A 83 -15.44 -11.27 3.07
CA ALA A 83 -14.44 -10.95 4.07
C ALA A 83 -13.57 -12.16 4.46
N THR A 84 -12.29 -11.87 4.71
CA THR A 84 -11.26 -12.87 4.96
C THR A 84 -10.24 -12.37 5.95
N ALA A 85 -9.62 -13.31 6.64
CA ALA A 85 -8.64 -13.03 7.68
C ALA A 85 -7.44 -13.96 7.60
N TRP A 86 -6.29 -13.44 8.02
CA TRP A 86 -5.04 -14.19 8.12
C TRP A 86 -4.33 -13.89 9.43
N GLN A 87 -3.76 -14.92 10.05
CA GLN A 87 -2.77 -14.76 11.11
C GLN A 87 -1.39 -14.53 10.49
N VAL A 88 -0.63 -13.61 11.08
CA VAL A 88 0.78 -13.38 10.75
C VAL A 88 1.62 -14.33 11.61
N VAL A 89 2.19 -15.35 10.98
CA VAL A 89 3.01 -16.37 11.65
C VAL A 89 4.47 -16.17 11.29
N THR A 90 5.34 -16.06 12.29
CA THR A 90 6.78 -15.91 12.07
C THR A 90 7.38 -17.19 11.48
N THR A 91 8.32 -17.03 10.55
CA THR A 91 9.10 -18.13 9.97
C THR A 91 10.59 -17.89 10.21
N ALA A 92 11.44 -18.85 9.82
CA ALA A 92 12.89 -18.70 9.93
C ALA A 92 13.40 -17.45 9.19
N ASP A 93 12.85 -17.19 8.00
CA ASP A 93 13.29 -16.08 7.16
C ASP A 93 12.49 -14.80 7.41
N CYS A 94 11.17 -14.90 7.56
CA CYS A 94 10.31 -13.72 7.68
C CYS A 94 8.97 -14.03 8.36
N VAL A 95 7.84 -13.92 7.64
CA VAL A 95 6.51 -14.35 8.10
C VAL A 95 5.78 -15.06 6.97
N ARG A 96 4.72 -15.79 7.32
CA ARG A 96 3.69 -16.29 6.41
C ARG A 96 2.31 -15.84 6.87
N LEU A 97 1.37 -15.78 5.94
CA LEU A 97 -0.03 -15.51 6.22
C LEU A 97 -0.82 -16.81 6.23
N GLU A 98 -1.34 -17.20 7.38
CA GLU A 98 -2.20 -18.38 7.53
C GLU A 98 -3.67 -17.97 7.55
N PRO A 99 -4.52 -18.52 6.66
CA PRO A 99 -5.95 -18.22 6.69
C PRO A 99 -6.58 -18.62 8.03
N VAL A 100 -7.38 -17.73 8.60
CA VAL A 100 -8.14 -17.98 9.83
C VAL A 100 -9.60 -17.57 9.65
N PRO A 101 -10.55 -18.14 10.43
CA PRO A 101 -11.93 -17.69 10.41
C PRO A 101 -12.05 -16.22 10.80
N THR A 102 -12.88 -15.45 10.09
CA THR A 102 -13.13 -14.03 10.44
C THR A 102 -13.74 -13.87 11.83
N ALA A 103 -14.48 -14.87 12.31
CA ALA A 103 -15.02 -14.92 13.67
C ALA A 103 -13.96 -14.72 14.77
N LEU A 104 -12.71 -15.12 14.52
CA LEU A 104 -11.60 -14.90 15.45
C LEU A 104 -11.35 -13.40 15.69
N LEU A 105 -11.45 -12.58 14.64
CA LEU A 105 -11.22 -11.13 14.69
C LEU A 105 -12.37 -10.37 15.37
N HIS A 106 -13.47 -11.06 15.67
CA HIS A 106 -14.60 -10.54 16.44
C HIS A 106 -14.50 -10.87 17.93
N THR A 107 -13.54 -11.70 18.34
CA THR A 107 -13.35 -12.03 19.75
C THR A 107 -12.83 -10.82 20.53
N PRO A 108 -13.19 -10.65 21.83
CA PRO A 108 -12.74 -9.51 22.62
C PRO A 108 -11.23 -9.40 22.83
N ALA A 109 -10.50 -10.52 22.68
CA ALA A 109 -9.05 -10.56 22.80
C ALA A 109 -8.34 -9.91 21.61
N VAL A 110 -8.97 -9.94 20.42
CA VAL A 110 -8.41 -9.39 19.18
C VAL A 110 -8.93 -7.98 18.97
N GLN A 111 -8.04 -7.00 18.92
CA GLN A 111 -8.40 -5.60 18.73
C GLN A 111 -7.89 -5.07 17.38
N ALA A 112 -8.74 -4.34 16.66
CA ALA A 112 -8.30 -3.58 15.51
C ALA A 112 -7.27 -2.52 15.92
N VAL A 113 -6.14 -2.48 15.22
CA VAL A 113 -5.11 -1.47 15.44
C VAL A 113 -5.61 -0.15 14.88
N LEU A 114 -6.04 0.73 15.79
CA LEU A 114 -6.53 2.06 15.44
C LEU A 114 -5.40 2.91 14.86
N VAL A 115 -5.75 3.84 13.96
CA VAL A 115 -4.82 4.80 13.34
C VAL A 115 -3.91 5.49 14.35
N GLN A 116 -4.44 5.88 15.51
CA GLN A 116 -3.68 6.55 16.58
C GLN A 116 -2.63 5.63 17.24
N LYS A 117 -2.87 4.32 17.22
CA LYS A 117 -1.99 3.29 17.79
C LYS A 117 -1.15 2.56 16.73
N ASN A 118 -1.37 2.85 15.45
CA ASN A 118 -0.61 2.24 14.37
C ASN A 118 0.87 2.62 14.51
N PRO A 119 1.80 1.64 14.58
CA PRO A 119 3.23 1.91 14.69
C PRO A 119 3.78 2.79 13.56
N LEU A 120 3.18 2.67 12.37
CA LEU A 120 3.45 3.54 11.25
C LEU A 120 2.32 4.59 11.14
N PRO A 121 2.62 5.89 11.33
CA PRO A 121 1.63 6.96 11.16
C PRO A 121 1.01 6.97 9.76
N MET A 122 -0.25 7.42 9.64
CA MET A 122 -0.99 7.38 8.38
C MET A 122 -0.42 8.31 7.31
N GLU A 123 0.28 9.37 7.71
CA GLU A 123 0.98 10.28 6.80
C GLU A 123 2.19 9.63 6.10
N CYS A 124 2.64 8.47 6.58
CA CYS A 124 3.75 7.75 5.99
C CYS A 124 3.43 7.25 4.59
N ALA A 125 4.16 7.80 3.62
CA ALA A 125 3.95 7.53 2.19
C ALA A 125 2.55 7.93 1.67
N ALA A 126 1.90 8.89 2.35
CA ALA A 126 0.64 9.48 1.95
C ALA A 126 0.79 10.50 0.82
N ALA A 127 1.83 11.33 0.94
CA ALA A 127 2.09 12.42 0.02
C ALA A 127 2.91 11.96 -1.19
N PHE A 128 2.74 12.68 -2.32
CA PHE A 128 3.54 12.49 -3.52
C PHE A 128 5.04 12.55 -3.22
N GLU A 129 5.44 13.56 -2.45
CA GLU A 129 6.78 13.71 -1.87
C GLU A 129 6.66 13.98 -0.38
N GLY A 130 7.55 13.42 0.42
CA GLY A 130 7.55 13.62 1.86
C GLY A 130 8.39 12.58 2.60
N SER A 131 8.52 12.78 3.90
CA SER A 131 9.18 11.83 4.79
C SER A 131 8.42 11.74 6.10
N CYS A 132 8.34 10.53 6.65
CA CYS A 132 7.83 10.29 7.99
C CYS A 132 8.78 9.36 8.75
N THR A 133 8.59 9.25 10.05
CA THR A 133 9.26 8.25 10.89
C THR A 133 8.19 7.46 11.67
N SER A 134 8.40 6.17 11.89
CA SER A 134 7.56 5.34 12.74
C SER A 134 7.52 5.88 14.17
N ARG A 135 6.47 5.53 14.92
CA ARG A 135 6.26 6.03 16.29
C ARG A 135 7.36 5.63 17.26
N ASP A 136 8.00 4.49 17.03
CA ASP A 136 9.13 3.99 17.81
C ASP A 136 10.49 4.56 17.34
N GLY A 137 10.51 5.41 16.31
CA GLY A 137 11.72 6.03 15.79
C GLY A 137 12.66 5.10 15.02
N LYS A 138 12.26 3.85 14.72
CA LYS A 138 13.16 2.86 14.10
C LYS A 138 13.07 2.77 12.58
N LEU A 139 11.97 3.20 11.98
CA LEU A 139 11.74 3.14 10.54
C LEU A 139 11.49 4.52 9.97
N ARG A 140 12.18 4.88 8.88
CA ARG A 140 11.88 6.07 8.09
C ARG A 140 11.34 5.69 6.73
N ILE A 141 10.26 6.34 6.33
CA ILE A 141 9.68 6.18 4.99
C ILE A 141 9.74 7.51 4.28
N THR A 142 10.26 7.50 3.05
CA THR A 142 10.46 8.69 2.24
C THR A 142 9.93 8.45 0.84
N THR A 143 9.12 9.38 0.34
CA THR A 143 8.76 9.51 -1.06
C THR A 143 9.46 10.73 -1.66
N ALA A 144 10.13 10.55 -2.79
CA ALA A 144 10.84 11.62 -3.48
C ALA A 144 10.59 11.53 -4.99
N PHE A 145 10.59 12.67 -5.68
CA PHE A 145 10.40 12.69 -7.13
C PHE A 145 11.52 13.46 -7.83
N ASP A 146 12.09 12.84 -8.85
CA ASP A 146 13.02 13.47 -9.77
C ASP A 146 12.40 13.53 -11.17
N GLY A 147 12.26 14.75 -11.70
CA GLY A 147 11.66 14.97 -13.01
C GLY A 147 10.96 16.31 -13.17
N ARG A 148 10.09 16.37 -14.17
CA ARG A 148 9.37 17.58 -14.58
C ARG A 148 7.92 17.54 -14.12
N ARG A 149 7.41 18.72 -13.76
CA ARG A 149 6.02 18.97 -13.36
C ARG A 149 5.37 19.87 -14.39
N ARG A 150 4.15 19.55 -14.81
CA ARG A 150 3.35 20.35 -15.74
C ARG A 150 1.97 20.60 -15.14
N ALA A 151 1.67 21.85 -14.83
CA ALA A 151 0.31 22.24 -14.48
C ALA A 151 -0.59 22.21 -15.73
N ALA A 152 -1.80 21.70 -15.58
CA ALA A 152 -2.80 21.71 -16.63
C ALA A 152 -4.21 21.81 -16.03
N ARG A 153 -5.15 22.35 -16.79
CA ARG A 153 -6.58 22.25 -16.46
C ARG A 153 -7.17 21.03 -17.13
N VAL A 154 -7.83 20.20 -16.34
CA VAL A 154 -8.53 19.00 -16.81
C VAL A 154 -9.99 19.05 -16.39
N GLY A 155 -10.83 18.27 -17.06
CA GLY A 155 -12.23 18.12 -16.66
C GLY A 155 -12.36 17.68 -15.19
N GLY A 156 -13.21 18.36 -14.43
CA GLY A 156 -13.54 18.04 -13.05
C GLY A 156 -14.71 17.04 -12.93
N GLY A 157 -14.87 16.45 -11.75
CA GLY A 157 -15.88 15.42 -11.48
C GLY A 157 -15.44 14.03 -11.91
N PHE A 158 -16.21 13.01 -11.50
CA PHE A 158 -15.86 11.59 -11.74
C PHE A 158 -15.71 11.25 -13.23
N PHE A 159 -16.47 11.92 -14.08
CA PHE A 159 -16.43 11.77 -15.55
C PHE A 159 -15.73 12.92 -16.28
N GLY A 160 -15.19 13.92 -15.57
CA GLY A 160 -14.51 15.06 -16.19
C GLY A 160 -15.44 16.11 -16.83
N THR A 161 -16.74 16.12 -16.51
CA THR A 161 -17.74 17.02 -17.11
C THR A 161 -18.17 18.18 -16.22
N GLU A 162 -17.75 18.21 -14.95
CA GLU A 162 -18.23 19.16 -13.93
C GLU A 162 -17.33 20.41 -13.82
N GLY A 163 -16.93 20.97 -14.98
CA GLY A 163 -16.02 22.12 -15.05
C GLY A 163 -14.56 21.72 -15.21
N THR A 164 -13.63 22.62 -14.85
CA THR A 164 -12.18 22.35 -14.94
C THR A 164 -11.51 22.45 -13.57
N ILE A 165 -10.62 21.52 -13.27
CA ILE A 165 -9.75 21.55 -12.09
C ILE A 165 -8.29 21.73 -12.51
N ASP A 166 -7.53 22.48 -11.71
CA ASP A 166 -6.08 22.55 -11.86
C ASP A 166 -5.47 21.23 -11.35
N THR A 167 -4.68 20.57 -12.19
CA THR A 167 -3.96 19.34 -11.85
C THR A 167 -2.50 19.45 -12.24
N THR A 168 -1.66 18.62 -11.62
CA THR A 168 -0.24 18.54 -11.94
C THR A 168 0.07 17.17 -12.53
N PHE A 169 0.70 17.19 -13.70
CA PHE A 169 1.23 16.00 -14.35
C PHE A 169 2.74 15.89 -14.16
N TYR A 170 3.20 14.66 -13.95
CA TYR A 170 4.58 14.32 -13.61
C TYR A 170 5.18 13.44 -14.72
N THR A 171 6.40 13.80 -15.14
CA THR A 171 7.24 12.97 -16.02
C THR A 171 8.62 12.83 -15.38
N GLY A 172 8.99 11.61 -14.97
CA GLY A 172 10.19 11.36 -14.19
C GLY A 172 10.13 10.06 -13.40
N VAL A 173 10.87 9.99 -12.29
CA VAL A 173 10.92 8.83 -11.39
C VAL A 173 10.51 9.25 -9.99
N ARG A 174 9.51 8.59 -9.44
CA ARG A 174 9.16 8.67 -8.03
C ARG A 174 9.80 7.49 -7.30
N THR A 175 10.46 7.74 -6.18
CA THR A 175 11.12 6.73 -5.36
C THR A 175 10.44 6.65 -4.01
N LEU A 176 10.07 5.43 -3.59
CA LEU A 176 9.67 5.10 -2.23
C LEU A 176 10.86 4.41 -1.55
N SER A 177 11.36 4.99 -0.48
CA SER A 177 12.46 4.45 0.34
C SER A 177 11.97 4.09 1.73
N ILE A 178 12.45 2.98 2.25
CA ILE A 178 12.20 2.50 3.61
C ILE A 178 13.56 2.22 4.25
N GLU A 179 13.93 3.01 5.25
CA GLU A 179 15.20 2.92 5.96
C GLU A 179 14.95 2.39 7.38
N HIS A 180 15.68 1.35 7.77
CA HIS A 180 15.80 0.96 9.17
C HIS A 180 16.89 1.82 9.82
N LEU A 181 16.48 2.80 10.62
CA LEU A 181 17.36 3.84 11.14
C LEU A 181 18.52 3.32 12.02
N PRO A 182 18.33 2.30 12.90
CA PRO A 182 19.42 1.75 13.69
C PRO A 182 20.55 1.13 12.83
N SER A 183 20.19 0.36 11.80
CA SER A 183 21.17 -0.37 10.97
C SER A 183 21.54 0.33 9.66
N ARG A 184 20.86 1.42 9.30
CA ARG A 184 21.00 2.16 8.02
C ARG A 184 20.75 1.33 6.77
N LEU A 185 20.20 0.13 6.92
CA LEU A 185 19.78 -0.67 5.78
C LEU A 185 18.54 -0.03 5.15
N VAL A 186 18.47 -0.09 3.82
CA VAL A 186 17.45 0.59 3.04
C VAL A 186 16.85 -0.35 2.01
N LEU A 187 15.56 -0.19 1.78
CA LEU A 187 14.82 -0.73 0.66
C LEU A 187 14.30 0.43 -0.19
N ARG A 188 14.34 0.30 -1.51
CA ARG A 188 13.87 1.31 -2.46
C ARG A 188 13.01 0.65 -3.52
N MET A 189 11.94 1.34 -3.90
CA MET A 189 11.10 0.98 -5.05
C MET A 189 10.93 2.23 -5.92
N GLN A 190 10.89 2.04 -7.24
CA GLN A 190 10.79 3.13 -8.20
C GLN A 190 9.55 3.03 -9.07
N GLU A 191 8.84 4.13 -9.23
CA GLU A 191 7.69 4.30 -10.11
C GLU A 191 8.09 5.25 -11.24
N ARG A 192 7.98 4.80 -12.50
CA ARG A 192 8.25 5.65 -13.66
C ARG A 192 6.97 6.33 -14.10
N LEU A 193 6.98 7.65 -14.09
CA LEU A 193 5.84 8.48 -14.44
C LEU A 193 6.05 9.09 -15.82
N ASN A 194 5.03 9.02 -16.66
CA ASN A 194 5.01 9.67 -17.97
C ASN A 194 3.70 10.44 -18.14
N ASN A 195 3.74 11.76 -17.92
CA ASN A 195 2.56 12.63 -17.95
C ASN A 195 1.41 12.04 -17.12
N ALA A 196 1.72 11.57 -15.91
CA ALA A 196 0.78 10.96 -14.98
C ALA A 196 0.42 11.93 -13.86
N ASN A 197 -0.78 11.80 -13.28
CA ASN A 197 -1.23 12.63 -12.15
C ASN A 197 -0.67 12.19 -10.78
N GLY A 198 0.21 11.18 -10.75
CA GLY A 198 0.98 10.79 -9.54
C GLY A 198 0.16 10.12 -8.43
N TYR A 199 -0.98 9.50 -8.74
CA TYR A 199 -1.90 8.94 -7.75
C TYR A 199 -1.50 7.52 -7.27
N SER A 200 -0.31 7.35 -6.70
CA SER A 200 0.02 6.13 -5.95
C SER A 200 0.05 6.44 -4.44
N ALA A 201 -0.77 5.72 -3.67
CA ALA A 201 -0.95 5.88 -2.22
C ALA A 201 -0.43 4.63 -1.47
N PRO A 202 0.89 4.38 -1.47
CA PRO A 202 1.47 3.17 -0.90
C PRO A 202 1.26 3.04 0.62
N GLN A 203 0.87 4.11 1.31
CA GLN A 203 0.55 4.12 2.75
C GLN A 203 -0.35 2.93 3.16
N THR A 204 -1.38 2.61 2.37
CA THR A 204 -2.36 1.59 2.75
C THR A 204 -1.84 0.18 2.49
N ALA A 205 -0.73 0.04 1.78
CA ALA A 205 -0.10 -1.24 1.45
C ALA A 205 1.09 -1.57 2.37
N ILE A 206 1.51 -0.70 3.28
CA ILE A 206 2.66 -0.93 4.17
C ILE A 206 2.17 -1.24 5.60
N ARG A 207 2.63 -2.35 6.20
CA ARG A 207 2.32 -2.73 7.58
C ARG A 207 3.59 -2.95 8.38
N TYR A 208 3.85 -2.11 9.38
CA TYR A 208 5.00 -2.23 10.27
C TYR A 208 4.61 -2.95 11.56
N LEU A 209 5.33 -4.04 11.88
CA LEU A 209 5.10 -4.91 13.04
C LEU A 209 6.38 -4.90 13.91
N PRO A 210 6.57 -3.87 14.78
CA PRO A 210 7.82 -3.66 15.49
C PRO A 210 8.22 -4.83 16.39
N GLU A 211 7.25 -5.41 17.09
CA GLU A 211 7.46 -6.52 18.03
C GLU A 211 7.92 -7.80 17.33
N LEU A 212 7.63 -7.93 16.03
CA LEU A 212 8.15 -9.03 15.20
C LEU A 212 9.43 -8.65 14.45
N GLN A 213 9.84 -7.38 14.45
CA GLN A 213 10.87 -6.83 13.56
C GLN A 213 10.55 -7.16 12.09
N ARG A 214 9.30 -6.93 11.68
CA ARG A 214 8.82 -7.21 10.32
C ARG A 214 8.10 -6.03 9.72
N LEU A 215 8.22 -5.91 8.41
CA LEU A 215 7.44 -4.99 7.60
C LEU A 215 6.82 -5.76 6.43
N LEU A 216 5.50 -5.64 6.25
CA LEU A 216 4.79 -6.25 5.14
C LEU A 216 4.50 -5.21 4.08
N LEU A 217 4.80 -5.55 2.83
CA LEU A 217 4.44 -4.78 1.64
C LEU A 217 3.35 -5.55 0.93
N LEU A 218 2.11 -5.06 1.00
CA LEU A 218 0.89 -5.72 0.53
C LEU A 218 0.35 -5.05 -0.73
N GLY A 219 1.07 -5.17 -1.84
CA GLY A 219 0.76 -4.45 -3.09
C GLY A 219 1.38 -3.06 -3.16
N ALA A 220 2.35 -2.73 -2.28
CA ALA A 220 3.10 -1.48 -2.36
C ALA A 220 4.05 -1.43 -3.57
N SER A 221 4.30 -2.58 -4.19
CA SER A 221 5.09 -2.77 -5.40
C SER A 221 4.32 -3.63 -6.39
N GLU A 222 4.61 -3.50 -7.69
CA GLU A 222 3.98 -4.20 -8.79
C GLU A 222 5.02 -4.80 -9.74
N ALA A 223 4.68 -5.92 -10.37
CA ALA A 223 5.38 -6.43 -11.54
C ALA A 223 4.38 -6.63 -12.68
N ARG A 224 4.62 -5.96 -13.82
CA ARG A 224 3.74 -6.01 -15.00
C ARG A 224 2.27 -5.67 -14.67
N GLY A 225 2.06 -4.68 -13.79
CA GLY A 225 0.74 -4.24 -13.33
C GLY A 225 0.07 -5.17 -12.31
N MET A 226 0.75 -6.23 -11.86
CA MET A 226 0.25 -7.13 -10.82
C MET A 226 0.87 -6.75 -9.47
N PRO A 227 0.08 -6.53 -8.41
CA PRO A 227 0.59 -6.24 -7.08
C PRO A 227 1.40 -7.40 -6.52
N LEU A 228 2.54 -7.08 -5.91
CA LEU A 228 3.43 -8.02 -5.25
C LEU A 228 3.31 -7.92 -3.73
N THR A 229 3.55 -9.05 -3.08
CA THR A 229 3.58 -9.16 -1.62
C THR A 229 4.95 -9.56 -1.13
N HIS A 230 5.48 -8.77 -0.21
CA HIS A 230 6.79 -9.03 0.38
C HIS A 230 6.73 -8.92 1.90
N CYS A 231 7.59 -9.71 2.54
CA CYS A 231 7.95 -9.54 3.93
C CYS A 231 9.40 -9.08 3.99
N VAL A 232 9.64 -8.01 4.74
CA VAL A 232 10.97 -7.47 4.99
C VAL A 232 11.33 -7.78 6.44
N ALA A 233 12.45 -8.48 6.62
CA ALA A 233 13.00 -8.76 7.95
C ALA A 233 13.88 -7.58 8.38
N LEU A 234 13.53 -6.95 9.50
CA LEU A 234 14.29 -5.83 10.03
C LEU A 234 15.38 -6.37 10.96
N PRO A 235 16.63 -5.85 10.89
CA PRO A 235 17.67 -6.22 11.83
C PRO A 235 17.28 -5.86 13.27
N PRO A 236 17.88 -6.53 14.28
CA PRO A 236 17.80 -6.04 15.65
C PRO A 236 18.40 -4.63 15.72
N GLY A 237 17.77 -3.76 16.49
CA GLY A 237 18.17 -2.35 16.65
C GLY A 237 17.87 -1.84 18.03
#